data_AF-A0A8T4T2K4-F1
#
_entry.id   AF-A0A8T4T2K4-F1
#
_cell.length_a   1.000
_cell.length_b   1.000
_cell.length_c   1.000
_cell.angle_alpha   90.00
_cell.angle_beta   90.00
_cell.angle_gamma   90.00
#
_symmetry.space_group_name_H-M   'P 1'
#
loop_
_entity.id
_entity.type
_entity.pdbx_description
1 polymer ?
#
loop_
_entity_poly.entity_id
_entity_poly.type
_entity_poly.pdbx_seq_one_letter_code
_entity_poly.pdbx_strand_id
1 'polypeptide(L)'
;MPIDDYLGKLEGVISDSKIIRPASNILNPESFIILEGRPHGLYSYPDLLVSMERSHLGRNWVETHKALRGEDSFMLNLRQYLDFLKLLNSDKVYDGNGDRLDYDKRIELLVPIFKGGLIPMGEYLDAFFNVNPTNESLIINYDHRISAESLHPLCSQVLGKSTDNNKIMGVNIDEWLNEFSQNLRINSKIFIENAKYLAPKGIQSTVAGFVGAPDEVCLDCNYDPKGHYLVYGVRQVKIKE
;
A
#
# COMPACT_ATOMS: atom_id res chain seq x y z
N MET A 1 6.96 -35.18 -4.89
CA MET A 1 6.23 -35.32 -3.60
C MET A 1 7.18 -35.91 -2.57
N PRO A 2 7.15 -35.48 -1.30
CA PRO A 2 6.21 -34.55 -0.65
C PRO A 2 6.83 -33.19 -0.23
N ILE A 3 5.95 -32.21 0.01
CA ILE A 3 6.19 -30.85 0.51
C ILE A 3 5.99 -30.90 2.03
N ASP A 4 6.99 -31.37 2.78
CA ASP A 4 6.87 -31.42 4.25
C ASP A 4 8.17 -31.04 5.01
N ASP A 5 9.23 -30.59 4.34
CA ASP A 5 10.57 -30.46 4.98
C ASP A 5 11.07 -29.02 5.20
N TYR A 6 10.18 -28.02 5.22
CA TYR A 6 10.55 -26.60 5.45
C TYR A 6 10.04 -25.99 6.78
N LEU A 7 9.67 -26.82 7.76
CA LEU A 7 9.27 -26.36 9.10
C LEU A 7 10.16 -26.98 10.19
N GLY A 8 11.43 -26.57 10.19
CA GLY A 8 12.41 -26.93 11.19
C GLY A 8 12.87 -25.75 12.05
N LYS A 9 12.24 -25.62 13.23
CA LYS A 9 12.81 -25.06 14.47
C LYS A 9 13.20 -23.58 14.52
N LEU A 10 12.27 -22.76 15.01
CA LEU A 10 12.59 -21.63 15.89
C LEU A 10 11.78 -21.78 17.18
N GLU A 11 12.31 -22.57 18.12
CA GLU A 11 11.92 -22.47 19.52
C GLU A 11 12.60 -21.24 20.13
N GLY A 12 11.79 -20.36 20.74
CA GLY A 12 12.25 -19.40 21.74
C GLY A 12 12.41 -17.96 21.27
N VAL A 13 11.29 -17.23 21.17
CA VAL A 13 11.25 -15.84 21.66
C VAL A 13 9.88 -15.62 22.29
N ILE A 14 9.91 -15.15 23.54
CA ILE A 14 8.77 -14.72 24.34
C ILE A 14 7.88 -13.82 23.47
N SER A 15 6.69 -14.33 23.12
CA SER A 15 5.66 -13.51 22.51
C SER A 15 5.11 -12.61 23.59
N ASP A 16 5.65 -11.39 23.71
CA ASP A 16 4.87 -10.25 24.16
C ASP A 16 3.71 -10.11 23.17
N SER A 17 2.64 -10.87 23.39
CA SER A 17 1.39 -10.68 22.68
C SER A 17 0.84 -9.35 23.17
N LYS A 18 1.27 -8.27 22.50
CA LYS A 18 0.69 -6.94 22.67
C LYS A 18 -0.81 -7.14 22.57
N ILE A 19 -1.53 -6.79 23.64
CA ILE A 19 -2.97 -6.98 23.73
C ILE A 19 -3.61 -6.10 22.65
N ILE A 20 -4.07 -6.72 21.57
CA ILE A 20 -4.80 -6.05 20.50
C ILE A 20 -6.19 -5.73 21.06
N ARG A 21 -6.47 -4.43 21.20
CA ARG A 21 -7.78 -3.96 21.68
C ARG A 21 -8.73 -3.76 20.50
N PRO A 22 -10.00 -4.19 20.59
CA PRO A 22 -11.00 -3.94 19.55
C PRO A 22 -11.22 -2.44 19.33
N ALA A 23 -11.67 -2.07 18.14
CA ALA A 23 -12.08 -0.70 17.85
C ALA A 23 -13.49 -0.43 18.40
N SER A 24 -13.63 0.43 19.42
CA SER A 24 -14.90 0.58 20.15
C SER A 24 -15.98 1.39 19.41
N ASN A 25 -15.66 2.07 18.31
CA ASN A 25 -16.51 3.08 17.68
C ASN A 25 -16.72 2.90 16.16
N ILE A 26 -16.37 1.74 15.58
CA ILE A 26 -16.50 1.50 14.14
C ILE A 26 -17.65 0.53 13.88
N LEU A 27 -18.45 0.85 12.87
CA LEU A 27 -19.48 -0.05 12.37
C LEU A 27 -18.81 -1.21 11.62
N ASN A 28 -19.14 -2.45 11.98
CA ASN A 28 -18.60 -3.69 11.41
C ASN A 28 -17.06 -3.78 11.51
N PRO A 29 -16.48 -3.74 12.72
CA PRO A 29 -15.03 -3.82 12.93
C PRO A 29 -14.37 -5.07 12.31
N GLU A 30 -15.10 -6.19 12.20
CA GLU A 30 -14.68 -7.42 11.51
C GLU A 30 -14.39 -7.23 10.02
N SER A 31 -14.83 -6.12 9.41
CA SER A 31 -14.54 -5.79 8.01
C SER A 31 -13.23 -5.02 7.81
N PHE A 32 -12.49 -4.77 8.89
CA PHE A 32 -11.20 -4.09 8.89
C PHE A 32 -10.09 -5.00 9.40
N ILE A 33 -8.86 -4.73 8.98
CA ILE A 33 -7.64 -5.34 9.49
C ILE A 33 -6.89 -4.34 10.34
N ILE A 34 -6.41 -4.77 11.50
CA ILE A 34 -5.55 -3.96 12.36
C ILE A 34 -4.13 -3.97 11.78
N LEU A 35 -3.69 -2.81 11.32
CA LEU A 35 -2.30 -2.56 10.95
C LEU A 35 -1.62 -1.81 12.08
N GLU A 36 -0.76 -2.48 12.83
CA GLU A 36 -0.03 -1.86 13.94
C GLU A 36 0.86 -0.70 13.45
N GLY A 37 0.87 0.38 14.22
CA GLY A 37 1.68 1.55 14.01
C GLY A 37 3.16 1.22 14.12
N ARG A 38 3.96 1.78 13.20
CA ARG A 38 5.39 1.52 13.11
C ARG A 38 6.18 2.79 12.83
N PRO A 39 7.36 2.97 13.46
CA PRO A 39 8.32 3.99 13.06
C PRO A 39 9.14 3.51 11.85
N HIS A 40 9.46 4.45 10.96
CA HIS A 40 10.28 4.31 9.75
C HIS A 40 11.20 5.52 9.62
N GLY A 41 12.33 5.50 10.32
CA GLY A 41 13.25 6.63 10.37
C GLY A 41 12.58 7.87 10.99
N LEU A 42 12.35 8.91 10.18
CA LEU A 42 11.70 10.16 10.61
C LEU A 42 10.18 10.16 10.45
N TYR A 43 9.62 9.12 9.83
CA TYR A 43 8.19 8.97 9.61
C TYR A 43 7.64 7.89 10.54
N SER A 44 6.42 8.07 11.04
CA SER A 44 5.71 7.05 11.83
C SER A 44 4.21 7.26 11.67
N TYR A 45 3.43 6.20 11.81
CA TYR A 45 1.98 6.25 11.79
C TYR A 45 1.40 5.49 13.00
N PRO A 46 0.21 5.88 13.51
CA PRO A 46 -0.44 5.20 14.63
C PRO A 46 -0.96 3.81 14.21
N ASP A 47 -1.55 3.05 15.14
CA ASP A 47 -2.31 1.86 14.75
C ASP A 47 -3.46 2.27 13.79
N LEU A 48 -3.67 1.49 12.74
CA LEU A 48 -4.65 1.75 11.68
C LEU A 48 -5.65 0.61 11.55
N LEU A 49 -6.82 0.95 11.01
CA LEU A 49 -7.84 0.00 10.57
C LEU A 49 -7.99 0.13 9.06
N VAL A 50 -7.63 -0.93 8.34
CA VAL A 50 -7.61 -1.00 6.88
C VAL A 50 -8.76 -1.87 6.39
N SER A 51 -9.64 -1.35 5.53
CA SER A 51 -10.77 -2.13 5.04
C SER A 51 -10.32 -3.35 4.24
N MET A 52 -10.98 -4.48 4.50
CA MET A 52 -10.74 -5.74 3.78
C MET A 52 -11.23 -5.69 2.33
N GLU A 53 -12.16 -4.80 2.01
CA GLU A 53 -12.65 -4.57 0.66
C GLU A 53 -12.20 -3.21 0.14
N ARG A 54 -12.02 -3.14 -1.18
CA ARG A 54 -11.85 -1.84 -1.86
C ARG A 54 -13.21 -1.17 -2.00
N SER A 55 -13.19 0.14 -1.95
CA SER A 55 -14.34 1.01 -2.15
C SER A 55 -14.06 2.04 -3.25
N HIS A 56 -15.08 2.84 -3.59
CA HIS A 56 -14.96 4.01 -4.47
C HIS A 56 -14.47 3.68 -5.89
N LEU A 57 -14.87 2.50 -6.40
CA LEU A 57 -14.49 2.04 -7.73
C LEU A 57 -14.86 3.07 -8.81
N GLY A 58 -13.95 3.30 -9.76
CA GLY A 58 -14.17 4.18 -10.92
C GLY A 58 -14.06 5.68 -10.65
N ARG A 59 -13.83 6.09 -9.41
CA ARG A 59 -13.45 7.47 -9.08
C ARG A 59 -12.00 7.72 -9.46
N ASN A 60 -11.66 8.96 -9.81
CA ASN A 60 -10.24 9.33 -9.95
C ASN A 60 -9.59 9.53 -8.57
N TRP A 61 -8.27 9.70 -8.55
CA TRP A 61 -7.49 9.83 -7.31
C TRP A 61 -7.95 11.02 -6.44
N VAL A 62 -8.25 12.16 -7.07
CA VAL A 62 -8.70 13.38 -6.37
C VAL A 62 -10.10 13.21 -5.77
N GLU A 63 -11.04 12.66 -6.54
CA GLU A 63 -12.41 12.36 -6.09
C GLU A 63 -12.43 11.35 -4.96
N THR A 64 -11.51 10.38 -5.00
CA THR A 64 -11.36 9.36 -3.97
C THR A 64 -10.93 9.97 -2.64
N HIS A 65 -9.91 10.86 -2.64
CA HIS A 65 -9.56 11.61 -1.44
C HIS A 65 -10.73 12.45 -0.90
N LYS A 66 -11.52 13.09 -1.78
CA LYS A 66 -12.70 13.88 -1.39
C LYS A 66 -13.77 13.03 -0.71
N ALA A 67 -14.04 11.85 -1.26
CA ALA A 67 -14.99 10.90 -0.70
C ALA A 67 -14.54 10.40 0.67
N LEU A 68 -13.30 9.87 0.75
CA LEU A 68 -12.73 9.36 1.99
C LEU A 68 -12.71 10.40 3.11
N ARG A 69 -12.44 11.67 2.79
CA ARG A 69 -12.48 12.75 3.79
C ARG A 69 -13.87 12.95 4.37
N GLY A 70 -14.93 12.84 3.56
CA GLY A 70 -16.32 12.90 4.03
C GLY A 70 -16.71 11.74 4.94
N GLU A 71 -15.96 10.64 4.87
CA GLU A 71 -16.15 9.42 5.67
C GLU A 71 -15.22 9.36 6.90
N ASP A 72 -14.49 10.44 7.17
CA ASP A 72 -13.40 10.50 8.15
C ASP A 72 -12.41 9.34 7.99
N SER A 73 -11.91 9.23 6.76
CA SER A 73 -11.01 8.19 6.32
C SER A 73 -9.96 8.73 5.35
N PHE A 74 -8.97 7.89 5.06
CA PHE A 74 -7.91 8.18 4.10
C PHE A 74 -7.49 6.89 3.38
N MET A 75 -6.58 7.02 2.41
CA MET A 75 -6.00 5.90 1.66
C MET A 75 -4.59 5.66 2.16
N LEU A 76 -4.10 4.42 2.08
CA LEU A 76 -2.75 4.09 2.50
C LEU A 76 -1.73 4.83 1.62
N ASN A 77 -0.74 5.48 2.23
CA ASN A 77 0.44 5.89 1.49
C ASN A 77 1.31 4.68 1.13
N LEU A 78 2.29 4.86 0.25
CA LEU A 78 3.13 3.76 -0.23
C LEU A 78 3.81 2.98 0.92
N ARG A 79 4.24 3.67 1.98
CA ARG A 79 4.86 3.01 3.14
C ARG A 79 3.88 2.11 3.87
N GLN A 80 2.74 2.67 4.26
CA GLN A 80 1.70 1.96 5.01
C GLN A 80 1.16 0.76 4.20
N TYR A 81 1.03 0.91 2.87
CA TYR A 81 0.60 -0.17 1.98
C TYR A 81 1.59 -1.34 1.96
N LEU A 82 2.91 -1.07 1.95
CA LEU A 82 3.91 -2.14 2.05
C LEU A 82 3.84 -2.87 3.39
N ASP A 83 3.70 -2.14 4.50
CA ASP A 83 3.52 -2.76 5.81
C ASP A 83 2.23 -3.61 5.86
N PHE A 84 1.17 -3.15 5.20
CA PHE A 84 -0.08 -3.90 5.05
C PHE A 84 0.10 -5.20 4.25
N LEU A 85 0.79 -5.16 3.09
CA LEU A 85 1.10 -6.36 2.32
C LEU A 85 1.94 -7.36 3.12
N LYS A 86 2.94 -6.87 3.86
CA LYS A 86 3.78 -7.69 4.75
C LYS A 86 2.97 -8.33 5.87
N LEU A 87 2.01 -7.59 6.45
CA LEU A 87 1.09 -8.11 7.44
C LEU A 87 0.23 -9.22 6.86
N LEU A 88 -0.41 -9.00 5.71
CA LEU A 88 -1.25 -10.01 5.04
C LEU A 88 -0.49 -11.30 4.73
N ASN A 89 0.77 -11.18 4.30
CA ASN A 89 1.65 -12.34 4.02
C ASN A 89 2.14 -13.06 5.29
N SER A 90 1.96 -12.45 6.48
CA SER A 90 2.31 -13.06 7.76
C SER A 90 1.18 -13.95 8.28
N ASP A 91 1.45 -14.66 9.39
CA ASP A 91 0.44 -15.43 10.10
C ASP A 91 -0.32 -14.63 11.17
N LYS A 92 0.04 -13.36 11.39
CA LYS A 92 -0.45 -12.51 12.50
C LYS A 92 -1.40 -11.42 12.04
N VAL A 93 -2.40 -11.79 11.23
CA VAL A 93 -3.43 -10.85 10.77
C VAL A 93 -4.63 -10.92 11.71
N TYR A 94 -5.06 -9.76 12.21
CA TYR A 94 -6.20 -9.63 13.09
C TYR A 94 -7.21 -8.67 12.48
N ASP A 95 -8.49 -8.98 12.64
CA ASP A 95 -9.56 -8.08 12.26
C ASP A 95 -9.73 -6.92 13.25
N GLY A 96 -10.66 -5.99 13.01
CA GLY A 96 -10.92 -4.86 13.91
C GLY A 96 -11.48 -5.23 15.29
N ASN A 97 -11.96 -6.46 15.49
CA ASN A 97 -12.33 -7.01 16.80
C ASN A 97 -11.10 -7.54 17.57
N GLY A 98 -9.98 -7.71 16.89
CA GLY A 98 -8.79 -8.37 17.43
C GLY A 98 -8.84 -9.88 17.29
N ASP A 99 -9.79 -10.42 16.52
CA ASP A 99 -9.86 -11.84 16.20
C ASP A 99 -8.86 -12.16 15.08
N ARG A 100 -8.13 -13.26 15.24
CA ARG A 100 -7.15 -13.70 14.25
C ARG A 100 -7.88 -14.20 13.00
N LEU A 101 -7.52 -13.69 11.83
CA LEU A 101 -8.01 -14.22 10.57
C LEU A 101 -7.41 -15.61 10.30
N ASP A 102 -8.27 -16.55 9.90
CA ASP A 102 -7.83 -17.85 9.42
C ASP A 102 -7.06 -17.75 8.09
N TYR A 103 -6.44 -18.86 7.71
CA TYR A 103 -5.63 -18.93 6.50
C TYR A 103 -6.47 -18.64 5.24
N ASP A 104 -7.65 -19.25 5.13
CA ASP A 104 -8.49 -19.13 3.94
C ASP A 104 -8.92 -17.68 3.73
N LYS A 105 -9.34 -16.99 4.79
CA LYS A 105 -9.74 -15.59 4.72
C LYS A 105 -8.59 -14.68 4.33
N ARG A 106 -7.38 -14.94 4.82
CA ARG A 106 -6.18 -14.20 4.39
C ARG A 106 -5.86 -14.42 2.92
N ILE A 107 -5.99 -15.66 2.44
CA ILE A 107 -5.75 -15.98 1.02
C ILE A 107 -6.81 -15.32 0.13
N GLU A 108 -8.08 -15.28 0.56
CA GLU A 108 -9.15 -14.53 -0.13
C GLU A 108 -8.81 -13.05 -0.31
N LEU A 109 -8.09 -12.44 0.64
CA LEU A 109 -7.68 -11.04 0.57
C LEU A 109 -6.42 -10.83 -0.27
N LEU A 110 -5.43 -11.72 -0.12
CA LEU A 110 -4.14 -11.64 -0.81
C LEU A 110 -4.25 -11.92 -2.31
N VAL A 111 -5.00 -12.96 -2.70
CA VAL A 111 -5.03 -13.42 -4.09
C VAL A 111 -5.52 -12.33 -5.06
N PRO A 112 -6.63 -11.61 -4.77
CA PRO A 112 -7.09 -10.52 -5.64
C PRO A 112 -6.09 -9.36 -5.77
N ILE A 113 -5.28 -9.12 -4.73
CA ILE A 113 -4.24 -8.07 -4.74
C ILE A 113 -3.10 -8.47 -5.70
N PHE A 114 -2.68 -9.74 -5.68
CA PHE A 114 -1.47 -10.17 -6.41
C PHE A 114 -1.71 -10.79 -7.78
N LYS A 115 -2.80 -11.54 -7.95
CA LYS A 115 -3.05 -12.30 -9.18
C LYS A 115 -4.12 -11.66 -10.07
N GLY A 116 -4.85 -10.68 -9.56
CA GLY A 116 -6.03 -10.15 -10.24
C GLY A 116 -7.03 -11.27 -10.63
N GLY A 117 -8.13 -10.90 -11.25
CA GLY A 117 -8.94 -11.85 -12.02
C GLY A 117 -8.64 -11.68 -13.52
N LEU A 118 -9.52 -12.22 -14.37
CA LEU A 118 -9.54 -11.87 -15.80
C LEU A 118 -9.62 -10.34 -16.03
N ILE A 119 -10.14 -9.61 -15.05
CA ILE A 119 -10.17 -8.16 -15.02
C ILE A 119 -9.07 -7.72 -14.04
N PRO A 120 -8.07 -6.93 -14.50
CA PRO A 120 -7.07 -6.35 -13.62
C PRO A 120 -7.73 -5.55 -12.50
N MET A 121 -7.19 -5.63 -11.30
CA MET A 121 -7.73 -4.94 -10.12
C MET A 121 -6.69 -3.96 -9.61
N GLY A 122 -7.03 -2.67 -9.64
CA GLY A 122 -6.16 -1.58 -9.21
C GLY A 122 -6.54 -1.02 -7.84
N GLU A 123 -5.56 -0.55 -7.10
CA GLU A 123 -5.73 0.20 -5.87
C GLU A 123 -4.90 1.48 -5.91
N TYR A 124 -5.55 2.64 -5.73
CA TYR A 124 -4.83 3.89 -5.57
C TYR A 124 -4.13 3.96 -4.21
N LEU A 125 -2.94 4.57 -4.20
CA LEU A 125 -2.21 4.89 -2.97
C LEU A 125 -2.12 6.40 -2.79
N ASP A 126 -1.96 6.84 -1.54
CA ASP A 126 -1.61 8.23 -1.21
C ASP A 126 -0.14 8.50 -1.56
N ALA A 127 0.14 8.65 -2.85
CA ALA A 127 1.48 8.87 -3.37
C ALA A 127 1.39 9.66 -4.67
N PHE A 128 1.71 10.95 -4.59
CA PHE A 128 1.71 11.87 -5.71
C PHE A 128 3.15 12.29 -6.06
N PHE A 129 3.57 11.99 -7.27
CA PHE A 129 4.92 12.23 -7.74
C PHE A 129 4.97 13.50 -8.57
N ASN A 130 6.03 14.28 -8.32
CA ASN A 130 6.38 15.46 -9.10
C ASN A 130 7.89 15.48 -9.33
N VAL A 131 8.31 16.13 -10.41
CA VAL A 131 9.72 16.45 -10.65
C VAL A 131 9.99 17.90 -10.30
N ASN A 132 11.03 18.14 -9.50
CA ASN A 132 11.51 19.49 -9.23
C ASN A 132 12.11 20.09 -10.52
N PRO A 133 11.59 21.20 -11.05
CA PRO A 133 12.03 21.75 -12.33
C PRO A 133 13.45 22.34 -12.29
N THR A 134 13.99 22.62 -11.10
CA THR A 134 15.32 23.24 -10.94
C THR A 134 16.45 22.21 -10.94
N ASN A 135 16.23 21.02 -10.38
CA ASN A 135 17.28 20.03 -10.19
C ASN A 135 16.89 18.61 -10.63
N GLU A 136 15.75 18.47 -11.31
CA GLU A 136 15.22 17.22 -11.88
C GLU A 136 15.03 16.10 -10.84
N SER A 137 14.93 16.47 -9.57
CA SER A 137 14.74 15.49 -8.51
C SER A 137 13.28 15.04 -8.47
N LEU A 138 13.08 13.73 -8.44
CA LEU A 138 11.79 13.11 -8.20
C LEU A 138 11.40 13.30 -6.73
N ILE A 139 10.21 13.85 -6.50
CA ILE A 139 9.62 14.09 -5.20
C ILE A 139 8.35 13.26 -5.11
N ILE A 140 8.22 12.49 -4.03
CA ILE A 140 6.94 11.90 -3.63
C ILE A 140 6.30 12.78 -2.56
N ASN A 141 5.02 13.04 -2.73
CA ASN A 141 4.16 13.76 -1.81
C ASN A 141 3.09 12.79 -1.31
N TYR A 142 2.79 12.81 -0.02
CA TYR A 142 1.86 11.87 0.60
C TYR A 142 1.22 12.48 1.87
N ASP A 143 0.31 11.72 2.47
CA ASP A 143 -0.56 12.14 3.57
C ASP A 143 -1.37 13.38 3.18
N HIS A 144 -1.99 13.36 2.00
CA HIS A 144 -2.71 14.51 1.50
C HIS A 144 -3.93 14.84 2.36
N ARG A 145 -4.18 16.14 2.49
CA ARG A 145 -5.36 16.72 3.14
C ARG A 145 -6.07 17.65 2.20
N ILE A 146 -7.39 17.68 2.32
CA ILE A 146 -8.20 18.64 1.57
C ILE A 146 -8.29 19.92 2.39
N SER A 147 -7.86 21.02 1.78
CA SER A 147 -8.04 22.38 2.28
C SER A 147 -8.52 23.25 1.13
N ALA A 148 -9.60 24.00 1.35
CA ALA A 148 -10.18 24.88 0.32
C ALA A 148 -10.39 24.18 -1.05
N GLU A 149 -10.93 22.96 -1.03
CA GLU A 149 -11.20 22.10 -2.20
C GLU A 149 -9.98 21.55 -2.95
N SER A 150 -8.76 21.94 -2.56
CA SER A 150 -7.50 21.43 -3.10
C SER A 150 -6.83 20.41 -2.17
N LEU A 151 -6.11 19.47 -2.79
CA LEU A 151 -5.29 18.50 -2.07
C LEU A 151 -3.91 19.09 -1.79
N HIS A 152 -3.51 19.06 -0.53
CA HIS A 152 -2.21 19.51 -0.07
C HIS A 152 -1.50 18.37 0.65
N PRO A 153 -0.27 18.02 0.25
CA PRO A 153 0.50 17.02 0.98
C PRO A 153 0.94 17.56 2.33
N LEU A 154 0.92 16.70 3.34
CA LEU A 154 1.54 17.00 4.63
C LEU A 154 3.01 16.56 4.67
N CYS A 155 3.40 15.63 3.80
CA CYS A 155 4.75 15.09 3.73
C CYS A 155 5.27 15.10 2.29
N SER A 156 6.56 15.39 2.16
CA SER A 156 7.29 15.37 0.90
C SER A 156 8.67 14.74 1.10
N GLN A 157 9.08 13.87 0.19
CA GLN A 157 10.40 13.23 0.23
C GLN A 157 11.06 13.26 -1.15
N VAL A 158 12.33 13.66 -1.19
CA VAL A 158 13.16 13.58 -2.40
C VAL A 158 13.67 12.15 -2.57
N LEU A 159 13.30 11.50 -3.68
CA LEU A 159 13.69 10.12 -3.97
C LEU A 159 15.06 10.04 -4.67
N GLY A 160 15.47 11.10 -5.37
CA GLY A 160 16.72 11.18 -6.13
C GLY A 160 16.49 11.88 -7.45
N LYS A 161 17.46 11.82 -8.38
CA LYS A 161 17.24 12.31 -9.75
C LYS A 161 16.19 11.43 -10.44
N SER A 162 15.25 12.06 -11.14
CA SER A 162 14.40 11.36 -12.08
C SER A 162 15.29 10.69 -13.12
N THR A 163 15.25 9.37 -13.22
CA THR A 163 15.88 8.68 -14.35
C THR A 163 14.81 8.51 -15.43
N ASP A 164 15.01 9.09 -16.61
CA ASP A 164 14.13 8.99 -17.79
C ASP A 164 13.91 7.58 -18.32
N ASN A 165 14.48 6.59 -17.66
CA ASN A 165 14.40 5.22 -18.09
C ASN A 165 13.04 4.69 -17.63
N ASN A 166 12.15 4.43 -18.58
CA ASN A 166 11.07 3.43 -18.52
C ASN A 166 11.64 2.03 -18.18
N LYS A 167 12.48 1.94 -17.17
CA LYS A 167 13.10 0.71 -16.73
C LYS A 167 12.02 0.01 -15.94
N ILE A 168 11.30 -0.86 -16.64
CA ILE A 168 10.51 -1.90 -16.02
C ILE A 168 11.49 -2.69 -15.19
N MET A 169 11.42 -2.50 -13.87
CA MET A 169 12.22 -3.27 -12.95
C MET A 169 11.36 -4.43 -12.46
N GLY A 170 11.88 -5.65 -12.58
CA GLY A 170 11.46 -6.75 -11.73
C GLY A 170 11.74 -6.38 -10.27
N VAL A 171 10.96 -6.82 -9.29
CA VAL A 171 11.17 -6.41 -7.88
C VAL A 171 10.73 -7.53 -6.93
N ASN A 172 11.63 -8.42 -6.43
CA ASN A 172 11.26 -9.55 -5.54
C ASN A 172 10.34 -9.06 -4.44
N ILE A 173 9.14 -9.59 -4.26
CA ILE A 173 8.20 -9.00 -3.29
C ILE A 173 8.69 -9.15 -1.86
N ASP A 174 9.28 -10.28 -1.51
CA ASP A 174 9.83 -10.50 -0.18
C ASP A 174 11.07 -9.62 0.04
N GLU A 175 11.96 -9.50 -0.96
CA GLU A 175 13.08 -8.55 -0.87
C GLU A 175 12.58 -7.11 -0.86
N TRP A 176 11.53 -6.78 -1.59
CA TRP A 176 10.94 -5.45 -1.69
C TRP A 176 10.32 -5.01 -0.37
N LEU A 177 9.54 -5.89 0.24
CA LEU A 177 8.95 -5.71 1.57
C LEU A 177 10.02 -5.64 2.67
N ASN A 178 11.23 -6.14 2.43
CA ASN A 178 12.34 -6.09 3.39
C ASN A 178 13.33 -4.92 3.16
N GLU A 179 13.64 -4.58 1.91
CA GLU A 179 14.59 -3.52 1.52
C GLU A 179 13.99 -2.12 1.65
N PHE A 180 12.69 -1.96 1.48
CA PHE A 180 12.06 -0.65 1.64
C PHE A 180 12.19 -0.10 3.06
N SER A 181 12.54 -0.91 4.06
CA SER A 181 12.44 -0.60 5.50
C SER A 181 13.14 0.67 6.01
N GLN A 182 14.03 1.32 5.24
CA GLN A 182 14.75 2.51 5.73
C GLN A 182 14.51 3.80 4.95
N ASN A 183 14.22 3.74 3.64
CA ASN A 183 13.94 4.92 2.81
C ASN A 183 13.04 4.47 1.65
N LEU A 184 12.10 5.28 1.16
CA LEU A 184 11.27 4.97 -0.03
C LEU A 184 12.09 4.92 -1.34
N ARG A 185 13.41 4.70 -1.26
CA ARG A 185 14.31 4.59 -2.40
C ARG A 185 14.29 3.16 -2.92
N ILE A 186 13.90 3.01 -4.17
CA ILE A 186 14.01 1.75 -4.90
C ILE A 186 15.47 1.62 -5.37
N ASN A 187 16.23 0.71 -4.77
CA ASN A 187 17.52 0.33 -5.31
C ASN A 187 17.30 -0.40 -6.65
N SER A 188 18.04 0.01 -7.67
CA SER A 188 17.79 -0.32 -9.08
C SER A 188 18.10 -1.78 -9.52
N LYS A 189 18.12 -2.74 -8.58
CA LYS A 189 18.72 -4.09 -8.74
C LYS A 189 17.91 -5.30 -8.22
N ILE A 190 16.61 -5.17 -7.99
CA ILE A 190 15.79 -6.28 -7.44
C ILE A 190 15.07 -7.00 -8.60
N PHE A 191 14.53 -8.23 -8.43
CA PHE A 191 13.94 -9.06 -9.51
C PHE A 191 12.75 -9.94 -9.03
N ILE A 192 11.57 -9.94 -9.71
CA ILE A 192 10.58 -11.07 -9.69
C ILE A 192 10.46 -11.53 -11.13
N GLU A 193 10.19 -12.81 -11.30
CA GLU A 193 9.63 -13.36 -12.53
C GLU A 193 8.27 -12.75 -12.97
N ASN A 194 7.50 -12.00 -12.14
CA ASN A 194 6.12 -11.54 -12.44
C ASN A 194 5.66 -10.22 -11.74
N ALA A 195 6.57 -9.37 -11.25
CA ALA A 195 6.19 -8.04 -10.73
C ALA A 195 6.92 -6.91 -11.43
N LYS A 196 6.22 -5.80 -11.67
CA LYS A 196 6.75 -4.64 -12.38
C LYS A 196 6.68 -3.39 -11.51
N TYR A 197 7.76 -2.63 -11.50
CA TYR A 197 7.73 -1.24 -11.08
C TYR A 197 7.73 -0.32 -12.30
N LEU A 198 6.69 0.49 -12.46
CA LEU A 198 6.65 1.57 -13.46
C LEU A 198 6.91 2.89 -12.75
N ALA A 199 8.11 3.42 -12.94
CA ALA A 199 8.51 4.69 -12.35
C ALA A 199 7.65 5.85 -12.88
N PRO A 200 7.46 6.93 -12.08
CA PRO A 200 6.87 8.17 -12.56
C PRO A 200 7.60 8.69 -13.79
N LYS A 201 6.87 9.06 -14.84
CA LYS A 201 7.50 9.72 -16.01
C LYS A 201 7.92 11.13 -15.61
N GLY A 202 9.18 11.47 -15.90
CA GLY A 202 9.90 12.65 -15.40
C GLY A 202 9.36 14.04 -15.78
N ILE A 203 8.14 14.14 -16.31
CA ILE A 203 7.58 15.37 -16.90
C ILE A 203 6.16 15.68 -16.41
N GLN A 204 5.53 14.81 -15.62
CA GLN A 204 4.12 14.99 -15.26
C GLN A 204 3.85 14.66 -13.79
N SER A 205 2.84 15.33 -13.25
CA SER A 205 2.23 15.00 -11.97
C SER A 205 1.50 13.66 -12.09
N THR A 206 2.00 12.63 -11.42
CA THR A 206 1.43 11.28 -11.49
C THR A 206 1.12 10.72 -10.10
N VAL A 207 0.30 9.68 -10.04
CA VAL A 207 -0.03 8.99 -8.78
C VAL A 207 0.32 7.51 -8.83
N ALA A 208 0.54 6.89 -7.67
CA ALA A 208 0.72 5.44 -7.57
C ALA A 208 -0.60 4.68 -7.58
N GLY A 209 -0.57 3.58 -8.32
CA GLY A 209 -1.52 2.49 -8.29
C GLY A 209 -0.82 1.16 -8.08
N PHE A 210 -1.43 0.27 -7.29
CA PHE A 210 -1.03 -1.13 -7.23
C PHE A 210 -2.02 -1.99 -8.02
N VAL A 211 -1.55 -2.73 -9.02
CA VAL A 211 -2.39 -3.50 -9.95
C VAL A 211 -2.04 -4.97 -9.87
N GLY A 212 -3.03 -5.81 -9.59
CA GLY A 212 -2.96 -7.25 -9.86
C GLY A 212 -3.60 -7.59 -11.20
N ALA A 213 -2.92 -8.37 -12.04
CA ALA A 213 -3.39 -8.94 -13.30
C ALA A 213 -3.01 -10.44 -13.38
N PRO A 214 -3.64 -11.25 -14.26
CA PRO A 214 -3.49 -12.72 -14.26
C PRO A 214 -2.04 -13.23 -14.21
N ASP A 215 -1.15 -12.56 -14.94
CA ASP A 215 0.24 -12.98 -15.09
C ASP A 215 1.23 -12.00 -14.46
N GLU A 216 0.75 -10.89 -13.88
CA GLU A 216 1.64 -9.86 -13.33
C GLU A 216 1.02 -9.02 -12.23
N VAL A 217 1.86 -8.55 -11.31
CA VAL A 217 1.52 -7.48 -10.37
C VAL A 217 2.38 -6.25 -10.63
N CYS A 218 1.83 -5.06 -10.50
CA CYS A 218 2.54 -3.83 -10.81
C CYS A 218 2.32 -2.74 -9.77
N LEU A 219 3.40 -2.16 -9.25
CA LEU A 219 3.35 -0.81 -8.69
C LEU A 219 3.59 0.17 -9.83
N ASP A 220 2.52 0.78 -10.30
CA ASP A 220 2.55 1.74 -11.40
C ASP A 220 2.37 3.16 -10.87
N CYS A 221 3.43 3.94 -10.95
CA CYS A 221 3.51 5.31 -10.47
C CYS A 221 3.29 6.34 -11.57
N ASN A 222 2.67 5.96 -12.69
CA ASN A 222 2.50 6.80 -13.86
C ASN A 222 1.02 7.09 -14.21
N TYR A 223 0.11 7.01 -13.23
CA TYR A 223 -1.30 7.35 -13.45
C TYR A 223 -1.55 8.86 -13.46
N ASP A 224 -2.46 9.30 -14.33
CA ASP A 224 -3.02 10.64 -14.26
C ASP A 224 -3.96 10.73 -13.03
N PRO A 225 -3.71 11.64 -12.07
CA PRO A 225 -4.59 11.84 -10.91
C PRO A 225 -6.04 12.19 -11.27
N LYS A 226 -6.30 12.70 -12.48
CA LYS A 226 -7.64 13.01 -12.99
C LYS A 226 -8.23 11.90 -13.85
N GLY A 227 -7.46 10.86 -14.15
CA GLY A 227 -7.92 9.72 -14.93
C GLY A 227 -8.94 8.88 -14.15
N HIS A 228 -10.03 8.49 -14.82
CA HIS A 228 -11.05 7.60 -14.26
C HIS A 228 -10.79 6.17 -14.72
N TYR A 229 -10.35 5.32 -13.80
CA TYR A 229 -10.07 3.91 -14.10
C TYR A 229 -11.12 3.04 -13.40
N LEU A 230 -12.00 2.40 -14.17
CA LEU A 230 -13.15 1.65 -13.64
C LEU A 230 -12.77 0.53 -12.67
N VAL A 231 -11.57 -0.02 -12.82
CA VAL A 231 -11.06 -1.14 -12.03
C VAL A 231 -10.27 -0.71 -10.78
N TYR A 232 -10.09 0.60 -10.62
CA TYR A 232 -9.38 1.20 -9.50
C TYR A 232 -10.34 1.55 -8.38
N GLY A 233 -9.94 1.23 -7.16
CA GLY A 233 -10.57 1.71 -5.94
C GLY A 233 -9.53 1.95 -4.87
N VAL A 234 -9.95 1.98 -3.62
CA VAL A 234 -9.07 2.15 -2.44
C VAL A 234 -9.54 1.31 -1.28
N ARG A 235 -8.61 0.80 -0.48
CA ARG A 235 -8.94 0.39 0.88
C ARG A 235 -9.05 1.63 1.75
N GLN A 236 -10.21 1.77 2.36
CA GLN A 236 -10.48 2.83 3.32
C GLN A 236 -9.63 2.59 4.56
N VAL A 237 -9.02 3.65 5.09
CA VAL A 237 -8.20 3.60 6.30
C VAL A 237 -8.78 4.53 7.34
N LYS A 238 -8.78 4.08 8.60
CA LYS A 238 -9.08 4.87 9.79
C LYS A 238 -7.96 4.75 10.80
N ILE A 239 -7.79 5.78 11.64
CA ILE A 239 -6.92 5.68 12.82
C ILE A 239 -7.64 4.79 13.83
N LYS A 240 -6.91 3.83 14.41
CA LYS A 240 -7.40 2.99 15.49
C LYS A 240 -7.24 3.76 16.81
N GLU A 241 -8.35 4.22 17.37
CA GLU A 241 -8.40 4.88 18.69
C GLU A 241 -8.17 3.90 19.86
#